data_AF-A0A1R3FXB7-F1
#
_entry.id   AF-A0A1R3FXB7-F1
#
_cell.length_a   1.000
_cell.length_b   1.000
_cell.length_c   1.000
_cell.angle_alpha   90.00
_cell.angle_beta   90.00
_cell.angle_gamma   90.00
#
_symmetry.space_group_name_H-M   'P 1'
#
loop_
_entity.id
_entity.type
_entity.pdbx_description
1 polymer ?
#
loop_
_entity_poly.entity_id
_entity_poly.type
_entity_poly.pdbx_seq_one_letter_code
_entity_poly.pdbx_strand_id
1 'polypeptide(L)'
;MWVEIICGLIIYRIFRRFFNCDDDILEVETSDSNAIFSVANRLEKLYSGNVYVGLRIPDADTGSPQNIDIVILTKGEAVVVSVKNLSGFVSINEDGSWTCEGGRSHKEERHPDPVAEAKKQASVLESYLEQRGVTLPEGYFSYKVVIPNPKFSPIHCNFPSEVITYEEWVKLNPEPVSMFSGWIKGVFRGGKKEMQESFQQQLKFILSTAPMWDRLELKGSKYVLGEFLEFKGKQEDTLALRNIKRSKVSRLIIQKTSMFGLAPSKLQVLYCPRDYRNESASGSEWKEATVRSSTEVLFQPQNSTKVRKFKFSSITSMSLSA
;
A
#
# COMPACT_ATOMS: atom_id res chain seq x y z
N MET A 1 -41.73 -19.71 -22.26
CA MET A 1 -41.05 -18.50 -22.79
C MET A 1 -40.99 -17.34 -21.79
N TRP A 2 -42.05 -16.59 -21.49
CA TRP A 2 -41.94 -15.42 -20.59
C TRP A 2 -41.59 -15.78 -19.14
N VAL A 3 -42.15 -16.88 -18.62
CA VAL A 3 -41.85 -17.37 -17.26
C VAL A 3 -40.39 -17.81 -17.11
N GLU A 4 -39.80 -18.43 -18.14
CA GLU A 4 -38.40 -18.86 -18.13
C GLU A 4 -37.43 -17.67 -18.20
N ILE A 5 -37.77 -16.62 -18.95
CA ILE A 5 -36.98 -15.38 -19.01
C ILE A 5 -37.02 -14.66 -17.65
N ILE A 6 -38.19 -14.60 -17.00
CA ILE A 6 -38.36 -13.99 -15.68
C ILE A 6 -37.62 -14.81 -14.62
N CYS A 7 -37.75 -16.14 -14.61
CA CYS A 7 -36.99 -17.01 -13.72
C CYS A 7 -35.48 -16.88 -13.95
N GLY A 8 -35.03 -16.82 -15.21
CA GLY A 8 -33.62 -16.59 -15.56
C GLY A 8 -33.08 -15.25 -15.04
N LEU A 9 -33.87 -14.17 -15.17
CA LEU A 9 -33.53 -12.85 -14.64
C LEU A 9 -33.48 -12.81 -13.11
N ILE A 10 -34.39 -13.50 -12.43
CA ILE A 10 -34.41 -13.61 -10.97
C ILE A 10 -33.20 -14.41 -10.48
N ILE A 11 -32.91 -15.55 -11.09
CA ILE A 11 -31.73 -16.36 -10.77
C ILE A 11 -30.45 -15.57 -11.04
N TYR A 12 -30.35 -14.86 -12.17
CA TYR A 12 -29.23 -13.98 -12.48
C TYR A 12 -29.08 -12.85 -11.44
N ARG A 13 -30.18 -12.23 -11.00
CA ARG A 13 -30.15 -11.21 -9.94
C ARG A 13 -29.73 -11.78 -8.60
N ILE A 14 -30.18 -12.97 -8.23
CA ILE A 14 -29.82 -13.65 -6.98
C ILE A 14 -28.35 -14.07 -7.03
N PHE A 15 -27.89 -14.68 -8.12
CA PHE A 15 -26.47 -14.98 -8.35
C PHE A 15 -25.64 -13.71 -8.24
N ARG A 16 -26.01 -12.65 -8.97
CA ARG A 16 -25.30 -11.37 -8.90
C ARG A 16 -25.29 -10.79 -7.49
N ARG A 17 -26.37 -10.90 -6.70
CA ARG A 17 -26.40 -10.42 -5.31
C ARG A 17 -25.51 -11.23 -4.37
N PHE A 18 -25.46 -12.55 -4.52
CA PHE A 18 -24.61 -13.41 -3.69
C PHE A 18 -23.12 -13.29 -4.04
N PHE A 19 -22.77 -13.01 -5.30
CA PHE A 19 -21.39 -12.77 -5.71
C PHE A 19 -20.94 -11.31 -5.47
N ASN A 20 -21.84 -10.32 -5.54
CA ASN A 20 -21.47 -8.91 -5.42
C ASN A 20 -21.29 -8.40 -3.97
N CYS A 21 -21.85 -9.03 -2.95
CA CYS A 21 -21.68 -8.55 -1.56
C CYS A 21 -20.21 -8.59 -1.10
N ASP A 22 -19.42 -9.57 -1.58
CA ASP A 22 -17.98 -9.60 -1.33
C ASP A 22 -17.23 -8.62 -2.25
N ASP A 23 -17.71 -8.42 -3.48
CA ASP A 23 -17.13 -7.48 -4.45
C ASP A 23 -17.22 -6.02 -3.99
N ASP A 24 -18.32 -5.59 -3.36
CA ASP A 24 -18.46 -4.21 -2.88
C ASP A 24 -17.41 -3.92 -1.79
N ILE A 25 -17.21 -4.82 -0.82
CA ILE A 25 -16.20 -4.64 0.22
C ILE A 25 -14.77 -4.84 -0.35
N LEU A 26 -14.58 -5.74 -1.33
CA LEU A 26 -13.32 -5.85 -2.08
C LEU A 26 -13.01 -4.54 -2.84
N GLU A 27 -14.03 -3.91 -3.42
CA GLU A 27 -13.91 -2.64 -4.13
C GLU A 27 -13.56 -1.50 -3.17
N VAL A 28 -14.06 -1.52 -1.94
CA VAL A 28 -13.63 -0.56 -0.90
C VAL A 28 -12.16 -0.77 -0.52
N GLU A 29 -11.77 -1.98 -0.12
CA GLU A 29 -10.39 -2.26 0.33
C GLU A 29 -9.36 -2.04 -0.79
N THR A 30 -9.71 -2.42 -2.02
CA THR A 30 -8.87 -2.13 -3.20
C THR A 30 -8.86 -0.64 -3.51
N SER A 31 -9.95 0.10 -3.29
CA SER A 31 -9.99 1.55 -3.53
C SER A 31 -8.98 2.30 -2.66
N ASP A 32 -8.86 1.94 -1.39
CA ASP A 32 -7.93 2.61 -0.47
C ASP A 32 -6.48 2.26 -0.80
N SER A 33 -6.19 0.97 -1.02
CA SER A 33 -4.88 0.54 -1.50
C SER A 33 -4.53 1.20 -2.84
N ASN A 34 -5.46 1.29 -3.78
CA ASN A 34 -5.26 1.94 -5.08
C ASN A 34 -4.98 3.43 -4.93
N ALA A 35 -5.67 4.12 -4.02
CA ALA A 35 -5.41 5.51 -3.72
C ALA A 35 -3.97 5.69 -3.21
N ILE A 36 -3.52 4.86 -2.26
CA ILE A 36 -2.15 4.84 -1.75
C ILE A 36 -1.14 4.66 -2.89
N PHE A 37 -1.30 3.62 -3.72
CA PHE A 37 -0.36 3.35 -4.82
C PHE A 37 -0.40 4.42 -5.92
N SER A 38 -1.56 5.03 -6.19
CA SER A 38 -1.68 6.15 -7.14
C SER A 38 -0.91 7.38 -6.64
N VAL A 39 -1.07 7.71 -5.36
CA VAL A 39 -0.34 8.80 -4.71
C VAL A 39 1.17 8.52 -4.72
N ALA A 40 1.58 7.31 -4.32
CA ALA A 40 2.98 6.89 -4.30
C ALA A 40 3.65 7.00 -5.69
N ASN A 41 3.01 6.43 -6.73
CA ASN A 41 3.53 6.45 -8.10
C ASN A 41 3.68 7.88 -8.64
N ARG A 42 2.76 8.78 -8.27
CA ARG A 42 2.86 10.18 -8.68
C ARG A 42 3.96 10.91 -7.92
N LEU A 43 4.08 10.70 -6.60
CA LEU A 43 5.14 11.30 -5.79
C LEU A 43 6.53 10.85 -6.23
N GLU A 44 6.69 9.57 -6.59
CA GLU A 44 7.93 9.05 -7.16
C GLU A 44 8.33 9.80 -8.43
N LYS A 45 7.37 10.01 -9.35
CA LYS A 45 7.59 10.75 -10.60
C LYS A 45 7.89 12.23 -10.39
N LEU A 46 7.19 12.88 -9.45
CA LEU A 46 7.34 14.31 -9.19
C LEU A 46 8.69 14.65 -8.56
N TYR A 47 9.11 13.87 -7.56
CA TYR A 47 10.27 14.21 -6.74
C TYR A 47 11.53 13.41 -7.08
N SER A 48 11.45 12.43 -7.99
CA SER A 48 12.56 11.50 -8.31
C SER A 48 13.19 10.88 -7.05
N GLY A 49 12.38 10.74 -5.99
CA GLY A 49 12.77 10.21 -4.69
C GLY A 49 12.51 8.72 -4.58
N ASN A 50 13.00 8.09 -3.51
CA ASN A 50 12.68 6.69 -3.23
C ASN A 50 11.39 6.65 -2.42
N VAL A 51 10.40 5.92 -2.90
CA VAL A 51 9.08 5.83 -2.27
C VAL A 51 8.89 4.43 -1.68
N TYR A 52 8.61 4.37 -0.39
CA TYR A 52 8.32 3.15 0.35
C TYR A 52 6.84 3.15 0.71
N VAL A 53 6.14 2.04 0.49
CA VAL A 53 4.68 1.96 0.62
C VAL A 53 4.31 0.84 1.59
N GLY A 54 3.42 1.16 2.55
CA GLY A 54 2.84 0.19 3.47
C GLY A 54 3.81 -0.32 4.53
N LEU A 55 4.61 0.56 5.15
CA LEU A 55 5.49 0.18 6.25
C LEU A 55 4.68 -0.18 7.51
N ARG A 56 5.22 -1.10 8.31
CA ARG A 56 4.65 -1.57 9.58
C ARG A 56 5.70 -1.43 10.68
N ILE A 57 5.88 -0.21 11.15
CA ILE A 57 6.97 0.12 12.08
C ILE A 57 6.53 -0.17 13.51
N PRO A 58 7.28 -0.96 14.30
CA PRO A 58 6.96 -1.14 15.71
C PRO A 58 7.13 0.18 16.46
N ASP A 59 6.08 0.60 17.15
CA ASP A 59 6.13 1.74 18.07
C ASP A 59 7.05 1.39 19.25
N ALA A 60 8.05 2.22 19.52
CA ALA A 60 9.02 1.99 20.57
C ALA A 60 8.36 1.98 21.97
N ASP A 61 7.32 2.79 22.14
CA ASP A 61 6.70 3.02 23.44
C ASP A 61 5.66 1.94 23.76
N THR A 62 4.86 1.54 22.76
CA THR A 62 3.75 0.59 22.95
C THR A 62 4.08 -0.83 22.47
N GLY A 63 5.13 -1.01 21.66
CA GLY A 63 5.44 -2.25 20.97
C GLY A 63 4.44 -2.63 19.86
N SER A 64 3.36 -1.85 19.68
CA SER A 64 2.34 -2.15 18.66
C SER A 64 2.79 -1.65 17.29
N PRO A 65 2.59 -2.42 16.20
CA PRO A 65 2.93 -1.95 14.86
C PRO A 65 2.07 -0.75 14.45
N GLN A 66 2.72 0.33 14.03
CA GLN A 66 2.10 1.47 13.36
C GLN A 66 2.18 1.28 11.85
N ASN A 67 1.04 1.45 11.18
CA ASN A 67 0.95 1.38 9.73
C ASN A 67 1.28 2.75 9.15
N ILE A 68 2.24 2.83 8.25
CA ILE A 68 2.61 4.05 7.53
C ILE A 68 2.36 3.82 6.05
N ASP A 69 1.49 4.64 5.45
CA ASP A 69 1.05 4.42 4.08
C ASP A 69 2.20 4.64 3.10
N ILE A 70 2.89 5.78 3.18
CA ILE A 70 3.96 6.14 2.26
C ILE A 70 5.08 6.89 3.01
N VAL A 71 6.33 6.58 2.69
CA VAL A 71 7.52 7.37 3.05
C VAL A 71 8.28 7.74 1.79
N ILE A 72 8.57 9.03 1.63
CA ILE A 72 9.34 9.54 0.50
C ILE A 72 10.68 10.04 1.00
N LEU A 73 11.76 9.46 0.48
CA LEU A 73 13.10 9.97 0.68
C LEU A 73 13.51 10.87 -0.48
N THR A 74 13.77 12.14 -0.17
CA THR A 74 14.43 13.08 -1.08
C THR A 74 15.87 13.31 -0.62
N LYS A 75 16.62 14.17 -1.34
CA LYS A 75 18.01 14.49 -0.98
C LYS A 75 18.16 15.26 0.35
N GLY A 76 17.10 15.91 0.82
CA GLY A 76 17.15 16.86 1.93
C GLY A 76 16.16 16.61 3.07
N GLU A 77 15.15 15.76 2.85
CA GLU A 77 14.13 15.45 3.85
C GLU A 77 13.52 14.07 3.60
N ALA A 78 12.83 13.56 4.63
CA ALA A 78 11.94 12.43 4.53
C ALA A 78 10.51 12.86 4.85
N VAL A 79 9.56 12.52 3.98
CA VAL A 79 8.15 12.91 4.15
C VAL A 79 7.32 11.66 4.42
N VAL A 80 6.63 11.64 5.55
CA VAL A 80 5.59 10.66 5.86
C VAL A 80 4.26 11.14 5.29
N VAL A 81 3.67 10.35 4.42
CA VAL A 81 2.39 10.69 3.78
C VAL A 81 1.34 9.69 4.21
N SER A 82 0.32 10.19 4.93
CA SER A 82 -0.91 9.43 5.19
C SER A 82 -1.93 9.73 4.09
N VAL A 83 -2.50 8.68 3.50
CA VAL A 83 -3.47 8.82 2.41
C VAL A 83 -4.86 8.50 2.93
N LYS A 84 -5.77 9.46 2.83
CA LYS A 84 -7.17 9.30 3.27
C LYS A 84 -8.07 9.38 2.04
N ASN A 85 -8.65 8.25 1.64
CA ASN A 85 -9.48 8.15 0.44
C ASN A 85 -10.95 8.57 0.66
N LEU A 86 -11.16 9.62 1.45
CA LEU A 86 -12.48 10.07 1.90
C LEU A 86 -13.33 10.57 0.73
N SER A 87 -14.64 10.39 0.81
CA SER A 87 -15.58 10.85 -0.22
C SER A 87 -16.83 11.44 0.42
N GLY A 88 -17.49 12.35 -0.28
CA GLY A 88 -18.67 13.04 0.23
C GLY A 88 -18.30 14.32 0.96
N PHE A 89 -19.22 14.78 1.79
CA PHE A 89 -19.10 15.99 2.58
C PHE A 89 -18.28 15.73 3.83
N VAL A 90 -17.20 16.48 4.02
CA VAL A 90 -16.31 16.32 5.17
C VAL A 90 -16.35 17.56 6.05
N SER A 91 -16.52 17.33 7.35
CA SER A 91 -16.45 18.34 8.41
C SER A 91 -15.39 17.96 9.45
N ILE A 92 -14.80 18.97 10.10
CA ILE A 92 -13.87 18.80 11.22
C ILE A 92 -14.63 19.11 12.50
N ASN A 93 -14.63 18.17 13.43
CA ASN A 93 -15.23 18.29 14.75
C ASN A 93 -14.30 19.08 15.70
N GLU A 94 -14.85 19.57 16.82
CA GLU A 94 -14.09 20.34 17.82
C GLU A 94 -12.92 19.57 18.44
N ASP A 95 -12.99 18.24 18.46
CA ASP A 95 -11.92 17.35 18.95
C ASP A 95 -10.84 17.06 17.89
N GLY A 96 -10.93 17.67 16.70
CA GLY A 96 -10.04 17.43 15.57
C GLY A 96 -10.40 16.18 14.75
N SER A 97 -11.36 15.37 15.18
CA SER A 97 -11.84 14.22 14.42
C SER A 97 -12.62 14.66 13.18
N TRP A 98 -12.63 13.84 12.14
CA TRP A 98 -13.28 14.18 10.87
C TRP A 98 -14.54 13.35 10.69
N THR A 99 -15.60 14.00 10.26
CA THR A 99 -16.86 13.35 9.93
C THR A 99 -17.08 13.39 8.42
N CYS A 100 -17.45 12.26 7.83
CA CYS A 100 -17.78 12.14 6.41
C CYS A 100 -19.26 11.76 6.24
N GLU A 101 -20.02 12.58 5.51
CA GLU A 101 -21.42 12.37 5.16
C GLU A 101 -21.62 12.24 3.64
N GLY A 102 -22.56 11.39 3.22
CA GLY A 102 -22.88 11.25 1.78
C GLY A 102 -21.79 10.56 0.95
N GLY A 103 -20.89 9.82 1.60
CA GLY A 103 -19.89 8.96 0.97
C GLY A 103 -20.49 7.68 0.36
N ARG A 104 -19.71 6.60 0.31
CA ARG A 104 -20.18 5.29 -0.22
C ARG A 104 -21.25 4.65 0.64
N SER A 105 -21.28 4.96 1.94
CA SER A 105 -22.36 4.58 2.84
C SER A 105 -23.28 5.79 3.05
N HIS A 106 -24.59 5.55 3.13
CA HIS A 106 -25.55 6.58 3.55
C HIS A 106 -25.44 6.91 5.05
N LYS A 107 -24.35 6.50 5.70
CA LYS A 107 -24.12 6.64 7.13
C LYS A 107 -22.96 7.60 7.35
N GLU A 108 -23.09 8.39 8.39
CA GLU A 108 -22.01 9.22 8.90
C GLU A 108 -20.84 8.34 9.37
N GLU A 109 -19.65 8.57 8.81
CA GLU A 109 -18.41 7.88 9.19
C GLU A 109 -17.49 8.85 9.92
N ARG A 110 -17.09 8.49 11.14
CA ARG A 110 -16.17 9.29 11.96
C ARG A 110 -14.78 8.69 11.90
N HIS A 111 -13.81 9.54 11.59
CA HIS A 111 -12.39 9.24 11.54
C HIS A 111 -11.64 10.02 12.62
N PRO A 112 -10.62 9.44 13.27
CA PRO A 112 -9.72 10.19 14.14
C PRO A 112 -9.00 11.30 13.36
N ASP A 113 -8.40 12.26 14.08
CA ASP A 113 -7.64 13.35 13.46
C ASP A 113 -6.48 12.79 12.61
N PRO A 114 -6.58 12.87 11.27
CA PRO A 114 -5.58 12.29 10.39
C PRO A 114 -4.24 13.02 10.45
N VAL A 115 -4.24 14.30 10.85
CA VAL A 115 -3.01 15.10 10.99
C VAL A 115 -2.26 14.68 12.25
N ALA A 116 -2.97 14.50 13.36
CA ALA A 116 -2.38 13.95 14.58
C ALA A 116 -1.84 12.53 14.36
N GLU A 117 -2.56 11.68 13.62
CA GLU A 117 -2.07 10.33 13.25
C GLU A 117 -0.79 10.39 12.41
N ALA A 118 -0.77 11.21 11.35
CA ALA A 118 0.41 11.35 10.49
C ALA A 118 1.63 11.87 11.24
N LYS A 119 1.42 12.83 12.16
CA LYS A 119 2.47 13.34 13.05
C LYS A 119 3.02 12.23 13.95
N LYS A 120 2.14 11.44 14.58
CA LYS A 120 2.55 10.29 15.40
C LYS A 120 3.36 9.28 14.58
N GLN A 121 2.90 8.95 13.38
CA GLN A 121 3.58 8.02 12.48
C GLN A 121 4.99 8.50 12.12
N ALA A 122 5.17 9.80 11.88
CA ALA A 122 6.48 10.39 11.62
C ALA A 122 7.42 10.26 12.83
N SER A 123 6.95 10.57 14.04
CA SER A 123 7.74 10.40 15.26
C SER A 123 8.11 8.93 15.52
N VAL A 124 7.21 7.99 15.27
CA VAL A 124 7.49 6.55 15.41
C VAL A 124 8.54 6.09 14.41
N LEU A 125 8.48 6.57 13.16
CA LEU A 125 9.48 6.25 12.15
C LEU A 125 10.85 6.85 12.49
N GLU A 126 10.88 8.09 12.96
CA GLU A 126 12.09 8.77 13.44
C GLU A 126 12.78 7.96 14.54
N SER A 127 12.05 7.62 15.61
CA SER A 127 12.55 6.77 16.70
C SER A 127 13.06 5.41 16.21
N TYR A 128 12.37 4.79 15.25
CA TYR A 128 12.78 3.52 14.67
C TYR A 128 14.11 3.60 13.91
N LEU A 129 14.34 4.69 13.19
CA LEU A 129 15.59 4.93 12.47
C LEU A 129 16.75 5.22 13.44
N GLU A 130 16.50 6.01 14.49
CA GLU A 130 17.49 6.29 15.53
C GLU A 130 17.93 5.03 16.28
N GLN A 131 16.99 4.15 16.63
CA GLN A 131 17.29 2.85 17.24
C GLN A 131 18.16 1.94 16.34
N ARG A 132 18.14 2.17 15.03
CA ARG A 132 18.99 1.49 14.04
C ARG A 132 20.29 2.24 13.75
N GLY A 133 20.65 3.20 14.59
CA GLY A 133 21.92 3.91 14.56
C GLY A 133 22.00 5.02 13.52
N VAL A 134 20.85 5.56 13.09
CA VAL A 134 20.81 6.75 12.20
C VAL A 134 20.63 7.99 13.06
N THR A 135 21.60 8.90 13.02
CA THR A 135 21.45 10.24 13.61
C THR A 135 20.76 11.17 12.63
N LEU A 136 19.50 11.50 12.91
CA LEU A 136 18.69 12.36 12.05
C LEU A 136 18.90 13.83 12.39
N PRO A 137 19.00 14.70 11.38
CA PRO A 137 18.96 16.15 11.62
C PRO A 137 17.63 16.59 12.21
N GLU A 138 17.67 17.60 13.08
CA GLU A 138 16.45 18.25 13.55
C GLU A 138 15.63 18.78 12.37
N GLY A 139 14.34 18.44 12.34
CA GLY A 139 13.42 18.84 11.27
C GLY A 139 13.61 18.07 9.94
N TYR A 140 14.33 16.96 9.93
CA TYR A 140 14.50 16.13 8.72
C TYR A 140 13.21 15.44 8.27
N PHE A 141 12.34 15.11 9.23
CA PHE A 141 11.03 14.52 8.96
C PHE A 141 9.95 15.60 8.86
N SER A 142 9.17 15.51 7.80
CA SER A 142 7.89 16.21 7.67
C SER A 142 6.77 15.19 7.45
N TYR A 143 5.52 15.62 7.69
CA TYR A 143 4.36 14.77 7.48
C TYR A 143 3.28 15.52 6.69
N LYS A 144 2.53 14.78 5.87
CA LYS A 144 1.42 15.28 5.06
C LYS A 144 0.26 14.29 5.06
N VAL A 145 -0.96 14.83 4.97
CA VAL A 145 -2.18 14.05 4.75
C VAL A 145 -2.66 14.36 3.34
N VAL A 146 -2.76 13.35 2.47
CA VAL A 146 -3.23 13.52 1.09
C VAL A 146 -4.62 12.93 0.93
N ILE A 147 -5.53 13.71 0.36
CA ILE A 147 -6.90 13.32 0.06
C ILE A 147 -7.06 13.29 -1.47
N PRO A 148 -6.76 12.16 -2.13
CA PRO A 148 -6.69 12.10 -3.58
C PRO A 148 -8.04 11.88 -4.26
N ASN A 149 -9.14 11.81 -3.50
CA ASN A 149 -10.45 11.44 -4.03
C ASN A 149 -11.19 12.67 -4.60
N PRO A 150 -11.57 12.67 -5.90
CA PRO A 150 -12.28 13.79 -6.52
C PRO A 150 -13.68 14.05 -5.94
N LYS A 151 -14.27 13.07 -5.24
CA LYS A 151 -15.58 13.20 -4.62
C LYS A 151 -15.52 13.82 -3.22
N PHE A 152 -14.33 14.23 -2.77
CA PHE A 152 -14.15 14.93 -1.51
C PHE A 152 -14.69 16.35 -1.61
N SER A 153 -15.62 16.71 -0.72
CA SER A 153 -16.26 18.02 -0.67
C SER A 153 -16.16 18.59 0.75
N PRO A 154 -15.26 19.55 1.01
CA PRO A 154 -15.14 20.12 2.34
C PRO A 154 -16.30 21.07 2.65
N ILE A 155 -16.91 20.95 3.84
CA ILE A 155 -17.95 21.86 4.33
C ILE A 155 -17.38 22.72 5.46
N HIS A 156 -17.28 24.03 5.25
CA HIS A 156 -16.84 25.00 6.28
C HIS A 156 -15.54 24.61 7.02
N CYS A 157 -14.60 23.94 6.32
CA CYS A 157 -13.35 23.47 6.91
C CYS A 157 -12.18 24.38 6.54
N ASN A 158 -11.46 24.87 7.55
CA ASN A 158 -10.11 25.38 7.37
C ASN A 158 -9.11 24.28 7.70
N PHE A 159 -8.59 23.60 6.67
CA PHE A 159 -7.62 22.54 6.89
C PHE A 159 -6.25 23.08 7.30
N PRO A 160 -5.51 22.34 8.15
CA PRO A 160 -4.09 22.61 8.38
C PRO A 160 -3.28 22.52 7.09
N SER A 161 -2.13 23.22 7.05
CA SER A 161 -1.21 23.25 5.90
C SER A 161 -0.60 21.90 5.52
N GLU A 162 -0.73 20.93 6.42
CA GLU A 162 -0.30 19.55 6.29
C GLU A 162 -1.28 18.71 5.47
N VAL A 163 -2.52 19.17 5.31
CA VAL A 163 -3.53 18.52 4.49
C VAL A 163 -3.45 19.02 3.06
N ILE A 164 -3.39 18.10 2.11
CA ILE A 164 -3.41 18.35 0.67
C ILE A 164 -4.72 17.78 0.14
N THR A 165 -5.64 18.67 -0.22
CA THR A 165 -6.94 18.33 -0.80
C THR A 165 -6.80 17.81 -2.24
N TYR A 166 -7.88 17.27 -2.81
CA TYR A 166 -7.85 16.79 -4.19
C TYR A 166 -7.43 17.86 -5.20
N GLU A 167 -7.94 19.09 -5.04
CA GLU A 167 -7.64 20.18 -5.97
C GLU A 167 -6.17 20.57 -5.94
N GLU A 168 -5.59 20.69 -4.75
CA GLU A 168 -4.17 20.96 -4.54
C GLU A 168 -3.33 19.79 -5.03
N TRP A 169 -3.76 18.56 -4.72
CA TRP A 169 -3.12 17.34 -5.16
C TRP A 169 -3.00 17.30 -6.67
N VAL A 170 -4.06 17.59 -7.43
CA VAL A 170 -4.01 17.63 -8.91
C VAL A 170 -3.08 18.73 -9.42
N LYS A 171 -3.04 19.89 -8.76
CA LYS A 171 -2.20 21.04 -9.14
C LYS A 171 -0.73 20.91 -8.74
N LEU A 172 -0.37 19.94 -7.88
CA LEU A 172 1.02 19.71 -7.48
C LEU A 172 1.91 19.44 -8.70
N ASN A 173 2.82 20.38 -8.93
CA ASN A 173 3.87 20.34 -9.92
C ASN A 173 5.22 20.05 -9.23
N PRO A 174 6.23 19.57 -9.98
CA PRO A 174 7.58 19.45 -9.46
C PRO A 174 8.18 20.85 -9.32
N GLU A 175 7.77 21.58 -8.28
CA GLU A 175 8.49 22.78 -7.88
C GLU A 175 9.86 22.40 -7.33
N PRO A 176 10.88 23.28 -7.43
CA PRO A 176 12.14 23.05 -6.76
C PRO A 176 11.82 22.73 -5.29
N VAL A 177 12.45 21.66 -4.79
CA VAL A 177 12.35 21.01 -3.46
C VAL A 177 12.32 21.97 -2.26
N SER A 178 12.43 23.28 -2.49
CA SER A 178 12.36 24.36 -1.53
C SER A 178 10.99 24.67 -0.92
N MET A 179 9.86 24.19 -1.45
CA MET A 179 8.55 24.47 -0.83
C MET A 179 8.26 23.66 0.45
N PHE A 180 8.92 22.52 0.65
CA PHE A 180 8.88 21.79 1.92
C PHE A 180 9.92 22.29 2.93
N SER A 181 10.81 23.21 2.52
CA SER A 181 11.94 23.69 3.34
C SER A 181 11.81 25.17 3.70
N GLY A 182 11.03 25.49 4.74
CA GLY A 182 11.14 26.77 5.44
C GLY A 182 12.35 26.85 6.38
N TRP A 183 12.85 25.70 6.87
CA TRP A 183 13.82 25.67 7.97
C TRP A 183 15.22 25.12 7.59
N ILE A 184 15.33 24.18 6.65
CA ILE A 184 16.57 23.39 6.44
C ILE A 184 17.63 24.11 5.58
N LYS A 185 17.65 25.44 5.52
CA LYS A 185 18.70 26.19 4.77
C LYS A 185 20.01 26.38 5.56
N GLY A 186 20.04 26.08 6.85
CA GLY A 186 21.16 26.47 7.72
C GLY A 186 22.30 25.45 7.93
N VAL A 187 22.05 24.14 7.90
CA VAL A 187 22.96 23.19 8.59
C VAL A 187 23.77 22.27 7.66
N PHE A 188 23.34 22.04 6.41
CA PHE A 188 23.93 20.98 5.57
C PHE A 188 24.83 21.41 4.40
N ARG A 189 25.14 22.70 4.24
CA ARG A 189 26.08 23.13 3.17
C ARG A 189 27.57 22.93 3.50
N GLY A 190 27.90 22.47 4.71
CA GLY A 190 29.30 22.29 5.17
C GLY A 190 29.81 20.84 5.25
N GLY A 191 28.97 19.82 5.06
CA GLY A 191 29.35 18.42 5.16
C GLY A 191 30.01 17.90 3.87
N LYS A 192 31.10 17.12 3.99
CA LYS A 192 31.72 16.42 2.84
C LYS A 192 30.66 15.56 2.14
N LYS A 193 30.54 15.70 0.81
CA LYS A 193 29.58 14.99 -0.07
C LYS A 193 29.45 13.48 0.22
N GLU A 194 30.57 12.84 0.58
CA GLU A 194 30.63 11.41 0.93
C GLU A 194 29.79 11.05 2.18
N MET A 195 29.76 11.93 3.19
CA MET A 195 29.00 11.71 4.44
C MET A 195 27.49 11.82 4.23
N GLN A 196 27.06 12.65 3.27
CA GLN A 196 25.66 12.76 2.88
C GLN A 196 25.20 11.53 2.06
N GLU A 197 26.06 11.02 1.18
CA GLU A 197 25.78 9.83 0.39
C GLU A 197 25.70 8.58 1.28
N SER A 198 26.60 8.42 2.26
CA SER A 198 26.55 7.29 3.19
C SER A 198 25.30 7.31 4.09
N PHE A 199 24.91 8.48 4.59
CA PHE A 199 23.68 8.67 5.35
C PHE A 199 22.44 8.28 4.53
N GLN A 200 22.34 8.77 3.28
CA GLN A 200 21.23 8.45 2.39
C GLN A 200 21.19 6.96 2.01
N GLN A 201 22.35 6.32 1.82
CA GLN A 201 22.43 4.87 1.59
C GLN A 201 21.97 4.07 2.81
N GLN A 202 22.36 4.47 4.01
CA GLN A 202 21.94 3.82 5.26
C GLN A 202 20.42 3.94 5.46
N LEU A 203 19.85 5.13 5.24
CA LEU A 203 18.39 5.32 5.27
C LEU A 203 17.66 4.42 4.27
N LYS A 204 18.13 4.39 3.02
CA LYS A 204 17.53 3.55 1.97
C LYS A 204 17.59 2.08 2.34
N PHE A 205 18.73 1.63 2.89
CA PHE A 205 18.92 0.26 3.33
C PHE A 205 17.94 -0.10 4.46
N ILE A 206 17.85 0.73 5.50
CA ILE A 206 16.95 0.48 6.64
C ILE A 206 15.49 0.46 6.19
N LEU A 207 15.07 1.41 5.35
CA LEU A 207 13.68 1.47 4.86
C LEU A 207 13.36 0.33 3.88
N SER A 208 14.32 -0.10 3.06
CA SER A 208 14.14 -1.26 2.17
C SER A 208 14.02 -2.59 2.91
N THR A 209 14.46 -2.64 4.16
CA THR A 209 14.44 -3.82 5.05
C THR A 209 13.48 -3.66 6.22
N ALA A 210 12.72 -2.56 6.27
CA ALA A 210 11.72 -2.34 7.29
C ALA A 210 10.55 -3.33 7.12
N PRO A 211 9.86 -3.73 8.20
CA PRO A 211 8.67 -4.54 8.08
C PRO A 211 7.61 -3.79 7.26
N MET A 212 6.95 -4.49 6.33
CA MET A 212 5.91 -3.93 5.46
C MET A 212 4.69 -4.86 5.40
N TRP A 213 3.59 -4.36 4.86
CA TRP A 213 2.48 -5.20 4.43
C TRP A 213 2.88 -6.08 3.25
N ASP A 214 2.28 -7.27 3.17
CA ASP A 214 2.31 -8.03 1.92
C ASP A 214 1.41 -7.31 0.91
N ARG A 215 1.76 -7.44 -0.37
CA ARG A 215 1.09 -6.76 -1.47
C ARG A 215 0.61 -7.77 -2.48
N LEU A 216 -0.68 -7.73 -2.79
CA LEU A 216 -1.26 -8.36 -3.98
C LEU A 216 -1.45 -7.30 -5.07
N GLU A 217 -0.95 -7.58 -6.25
CA GLU A 217 -1.33 -6.86 -7.47
C GLU A 217 -2.29 -7.74 -8.26
N LEU A 218 -3.47 -7.19 -8.53
CA LEU A 218 -4.54 -7.82 -9.28
C LEU A 218 -4.60 -7.23 -10.69
N LYS A 219 -5.19 -8.00 -11.60
CA LYS A 219 -5.47 -7.54 -12.97
C LYS A 219 -6.26 -6.22 -12.96
N GLY A 220 -5.95 -5.38 -13.94
CA GLY A 220 -6.50 -4.01 -14.00
C GLY A 220 -5.80 -3.04 -13.05
N SER A 221 -4.55 -3.31 -12.67
CA SER A 221 -3.72 -2.44 -11.83
C SER A 221 -4.37 -2.12 -10.48
N LYS A 222 -5.06 -3.10 -9.90
CA LYS A 222 -5.65 -2.98 -8.57
C LYS A 222 -4.69 -3.58 -7.54
N TYR A 223 -4.65 -3.00 -6.36
CA TYR A 223 -3.75 -3.39 -5.29
C TYR A 223 -4.53 -3.75 -4.03
N VAL A 224 -3.98 -4.67 -3.25
CA VAL A 224 -4.44 -4.99 -1.90
C VAL A 224 -3.21 -5.09 -1.00
N LEU A 225 -3.18 -4.31 0.07
CA LEU A 225 -2.23 -4.45 1.17
C LEU A 225 -2.84 -5.32 2.26
N GLY A 226 -2.01 -6.15 2.91
CA GLY A 226 -2.47 -7.02 4.00
C GLY A 226 -1.51 -8.16 4.29
N GLU A 227 -2.00 -9.22 4.91
CA GLU A 227 -1.21 -10.37 5.34
C GLU A 227 -1.51 -11.60 4.49
N PHE A 228 -0.46 -12.17 3.90
CA PHE A 228 -0.52 -13.48 3.26
C PHE A 228 -0.58 -14.58 4.31
N LEU A 229 -1.55 -15.48 4.18
CA LEU A 229 -1.73 -16.60 5.10
C LEU A 229 -1.23 -17.90 4.47
N GLU A 230 -1.89 -18.35 3.40
CA GLU A 230 -1.56 -19.62 2.75
C GLU A 230 -2.13 -19.73 1.33
N PHE A 231 -1.71 -20.78 0.63
CA PHE A 231 -2.31 -21.19 -0.65
C PHE A 231 -3.37 -22.25 -0.43
N LYS A 232 -4.50 -22.12 -1.12
CA LYS A 232 -5.60 -23.08 -1.10
C LYS A 232 -5.88 -23.62 -2.50
N GLY A 233 -6.11 -24.91 -2.62
CA GLY A 233 -6.36 -25.54 -3.92
C GLY A 233 -6.27 -27.06 -3.85
N LYS A 234 -6.07 -27.70 -5.00
CA LYS A 234 -5.81 -29.14 -5.04
C LYS A 234 -4.46 -29.45 -4.38
N GLN A 235 -4.32 -30.66 -3.84
CA GLN A 235 -3.10 -31.10 -3.16
C GLN A 235 -1.85 -31.00 -4.04
N GLU A 236 -1.97 -31.28 -5.34
CA GLU A 236 -0.88 -31.10 -6.31
C GLU A 236 -0.37 -29.65 -6.35
N ASP A 237 -1.29 -28.68 -6.40
CA ASP A 237 -0.97 -27.26 -6.49
C ASP A 237 -0.36 -26.76 -5.17
N THR A 238 -0.92 -27.15 -4.01
CA THR A 238 -0.39 -26.74 -2.71
C THR A 238 0.99 -27.34 -2.43
N LEU A 239 1.24 -28.58 -2.88
CA LEU A 239 2.56 -29.19 -2.84
C LEU A 239 3.56 -28.47 -3.76
N ALA A 240 3.15 -28.05 -4.96
CA ALA A 240 4.00 -27.29 -5.88
C ALA A 240 4.39 -25.92 -5.28
N LEU A 241 3.49 -25.28 -4.53
CA LEU A 241 3.72 -23.98 -3.90
C LEU A 241 4.34 -24.06 -2.49
N ARG A 242 4.60 -25.25 -1.93
CA ARG A 242 5.04 -25.43 -0.53
C ARG A 242 6.32 -24.68 -0.14
N ASN A 243 7.16 -24.39 -1.13
CA ASN A 243 8.44 -23.69 -0.95
C ASN A 243 8.27 -22.17 -0.91
N ILE A 244 7.13 -21.68 -1.38
CA ILE A 244 6.78 -20.27 -1.36
C ILE A 244 6.20 -19.97 0.01
N LYS A 245 7.05 -19.43 0.88
CA LYS A 245 6.70 -18.97 2.22
C LYS A 245 7.11 -17.51 2.36
N ARG A 246 6.38 -16.75 3.18
CA ARG A 246 6.68 -15.35 3.52
C ARG A 246 8.14 -15.15 3.94
N SER A 247 8.68 -16.10 4.72
CA SER A 247 10.08 -16.14 5.17
C SER A 247 11.10 -16.65 4.15
N LYS A 248 10.73 -17.06 2.94
CA LYS A 248 11.67 -17.61 1.95
C LYS A 248 11.61 -16.95 0.59
N VAL A 249 10.51 -16.27 0.29
CA VAL A 249 10.24 -15.66 -1.01
C VAL A 249 9.89 -14.20 -0.79
N SER A 250 10.52 -13.33 -1.56
CA SER A 250 10.26 -11.88 -1.52
C SER A 250 9.21 -11.46 -2.53
N ARG A 251 9.22 -12.06 -3.73
CA ARG A 251 8.36 -11.66 -4.85
C ARG A 251 7.91 -12.85 -5.69
N LEU A 252 6.70 -12.73 -6.24
CA LEU A 252 6.10 -13.68 -7.15
C LEU A 252 5.46 -12.94 -8.33
N ILE A 253 5.50 -13.56 -9.50
CA ILE A 253 4.85 -13.09 -10.73
C ILE A 253 4.06 -14.26 -11.31
N ILE A 254 2.81 -13.99 -11.68
CA ILE A 254 1.92 -15.02 -12.22
C ILE A 254 1.70 -14.74 -13.70
N GLN A 255 2.08 -15.73 -14.50
CA GLN A 255 1.98 -15.68 -15.96
C GLN A 255 0.97 -16.71 -16.44
N LYS A 256 0.15 -16.29 -17.42
CA LYS A 256 -0.79 -17.20 -18.06
C LYS A 256 -0.04 -18.05 -19.09
N THR A 257 0.01 -19.35 -18.89
CA THR A 257 0.46 -20.26 -19.95
C THR A 257 -0.73 -20.48 -20.88
N SER A 258 -0.63 -19.96 -22.10
CA SER A 258 -1.66 -20.21 -23.11
C SER A 258 -1.63 -21.70 -23.45
N MET A 259 -2.72 -22.42 -23.16
CA MET A 259 -2.96 -23.72 -23.76
C MET A 259 -4.30 -23.62 -24.51
N PHE A 260 -4.22 -23.74 -25.83
CA PHE A 260 -5.37 -23.99 -26.69
C PHE A 260 -5.96 -25.36 -26.33
N GLY A 261 -7.20 -25.41 -25.81
CA GLY A 261 -7.93 -26.66 -25.58
C GLY A 261 -8.73 -26.71 -24.27
N LEU A 262 -9.65 -27.70 -24.19
CA LEU A 262 -10.64 -27.96 -23.12
C LEU A 262 -10.05 -28.34 -21.74
N ALA A 263 -8.73 -28.21 -21.54
CA ALA A 263 -8.06 -28.54 -20.28
C ALA A 263 -8.12 -27.37 -19.28
N PRO A 264 -8.17 -27.62 -17.96
CA PRO A 264 -8.10 -26.55 -16.97
C PRO A 264 -6.81 -25.74 -17.16
N SER A 265 -6.97 -24.44 -17.42
CA SER A 265 -5.86 -23.54 -17.73
C SER A 265 -4.84 -23.57 -16.59
N LYS A 266 -3.60 -23.94 -16.91
CA LYS A 266 -2.47 -23.84 -15.98
C LYS A 266 -1.94 -22.41 -15.96
N LEU A 267 -1.25 -22.05 -14.89
CA LEU A 267 -0.55 -20.79 -14.69
C LEU A 267 0.88 -21.10 -14.29
N GLN A 268 1.82 -20.34 -14.84
CA GLN A 268 3.22 -20.38 -14.42
C GLN A 268 3.42 -19.31 -13.34
N VAL A 269 4.01 -19.73 -12.23
CA VAL A 269 4.34 -18.89 -11.09
C VAL A 269 5.85 -18.78 -11.03
N LEU A 270 6.37 -17.61 -11.35
CA LEU A 270 7.77 -17.28 -11.19
C LEU A 270 7.93 -16.66 -9.80
N TYR A 271 8.86 -17.15 -9.00
CA TYR A 271 9.11 -16.59 -7.67
C TYR A 271 10.61 -16.40 -7.41
N CYS A 272 10.92 -15.29 -6.74
CA CYS A 272 12.25 -14.90 -6.35
C CYS A 272 12.50 -15.32 -4.90
N PRO A 273 13.45 -16.23 -4.64
CA PRO A 273 13.92 -16.48 -3.29
C PRO A 273 14.38 -15.18 -2.62
N ARG A 274 14.17 -15.07 -1.31
CA ARG A 274 14.68 -13.95 -0.53
C ARG A 274 16.18 -14.11 -0.36
N ASP A 275 16.91 -13.06 -0.70
CA ASP A 275 18.33 -12.99 -0.40
C ASP A 275 18.53 -12.46 1.02
N TYR A 276 19.21 -13.25 1.84
CA TYR A 276 19.56 -12.92 3.22
C TYR A 276 21.02 -12.46 3.35
N ARG A 277 21.81 -12.58 2.27
CA ARG A 277 23.21 -12.20 2.24
C ARG A 277 23.30 -10.89 1.49
N ASN A 278 23.77 -9.83 2.13
CA ASN A 278 23.95 -8.51 1.51
C ASN A 278 25.07 -8.48 0.44
N GLU A 279 25.35 -9.59 -0.23
CA GLU A 279 26.30 -9.65 -1.34
C GLU A 279 25.59 -9.21 -2.61
N SER A 280 25.74 -7.91 -2.88
CA SER A 280 25.56 -7.25 -4.17
C SER A 280 25.29 -8.18 -5.37
N ALA A 281 24.05 -8.10 -5.89
CA ALA A 281 23.72 -8.29 -7.30
C ALA A 281 24.11 -9.63 -7.97
N SER A 282 24.06 -10.75 -7.26
CA SER A 282 23.89 -12.03 -7.96
C SER A 282 22.41 -12.16 -8.33
N GLY A 283 22.10 -12.07 -9.63
CA GLY A 283 20.74 -12.09 -10.15
C GLY A 283 19.96 -13.25 -9.54
N SER A 284 18.97 -12.93 -8.69
CA SER A 284 18.20 -13.93 -7.97
C SER A 284 17.53 -14.85 -8.97
N GLU A 285 17.99 -16.09 -9.03
CA GLU A 285 17.48 -17.11 -9.93
C GLU A 285 15.98 -17.29 -9.67
N TRP A 286 15.17 -16.88 -10.64
CA TRP A 286 13.73 -17.06 -10.58
C TRP A 286 13.43 -18.54 -10.64
N LYS A 287 12.75 -19.05 -9.63
CA LYS A 287 12.23 -20.40 -9.62
C LYS A 287 10.83 -20.42 -10.20
N GLU A 288 10.47 -21.55 -10.78
CA GLU A 288 9.14 -21.72 -11.37
C GLU A 288 8.33 -22.80 -10.66
N ALA A 289 7.02 -22.61 -10.65
CA ALA A 289 6.04 -23.62 -10.32
C ALA A 289 4.87 -23.50 -11.31
N THR A 290 4.20 -24.62 -11.60
CA THR A 290 2.99 -24.61 -12.43
C THR A 290 1.81 -25.06 -11.60
N VAL A 291 0.74 -24.26 -11.59
CA VAL A 291 -0.47 -24.53 -10.82
C VAL A 291 -1.71 -24.30 -11.67
N ARG A 292 -2.88 -24.74 -11.19
CA ARG A 292 -4.15 -24.49 -11.87
C ARG A 292 -4.63 -23.06 -11.66
N SER A 293 -5.39 -22.53 -12.60
CA SER A 293 -6.01 -21.20 -12.47
C SER A 293 -7.02 -21.06 -11.33
N SER A 294 -7.52 -22.20 -10.83
CA SER A 294 -8.43 -22.30 -9.69
C SER A 294 -7.73 -22.29 -8.34
N THR A 295 -6.39 -22.31 -8.29
CA THR A 295 -5.64 -22.14 -7.03
C THR A 295 -5.92 -20.76 -6.47
N GLU A 296 -6.03 -20.66 -5.15
CA GLU A 296 -6.40 -19.46 -4.43
C GLU A 296 -5.31 -19.07 -3.41
N VAL A 297 -5.24 -17.78 -3.12
CA VAL A 297 -4.46 -17.19 -2.03
C VAL A 297 -5.42 -16.80 -0.92
N LEU A 298 -5.17 -17.28 0.30
CA LEU A 298 -5.79 -16.73 1.50
C LEU A 298 -5.01 -15.51 1.96
N PHE A 299 -5.70 -14.39 2.04
CA PHE A 299 -5.11 -13.10 2.33
C PHE A 299 -6.03 -12.31 3.25
N GLN A 300 -5.48 -11.69 4.29
CA GLN A 300 -6.22 -10.82 5.19
C GLN A 300 -5.90 -9.35 4.84
N PRO A 301 -6.84 -8.61 4.23
CA PRO A 301 -6.64 -7.22 3.87
C PRO A 301 -6.35 -6.34 5.09
N GLN A 302 -5.56 -5.28 4.87
CA GLN A 302 -5.28 -4.26 5.87
C GLN A 302 -6.60 -3.64 6.37
N ASN A 303 -6.69 -3.40 7.68
CA ASN A 303 -7.89 -2.88 8.36
C ASN A 303 -9.13 -3.79 8.31
N SER A 304 -8.99 -5.06 7.90
CA SER A 304 -10.06 -6.05 7.85
C SER A 304 -9.78 -7.21 8.80
N THR A 305 -10.80 -7.65 9.54
CA THR A 305 -10.73 -8.88 10.37
C THR A 305 -11.08 -10.14 9.57
N LYS A 306 -11.51 -9.99 8.31
CA LYS A 306 -11.98 -11.09 7.48
C LYS A 306 -10.87 -11.57 6.55
N VAL A 307 -10.68 -12.89 6.51
CA VAL A 307 -9.80 -13.54 5.53
C VAL A 307 -10.54 -13.66 4.19
N ARG A 308 -9.86 -13.31 3.10
CA ARG A 308 -10.38 -13.38 1.74
C ARG A 308 -9.61 -14.35 0.88
N LYS A 309 -10.28 -14.81 -0.18
CA LYS A 309 -9.72 -15.70 -1.20
C LYS A 309 -9.53 -14.95 -2.50
N PHE A 310 -8.31 -14.97 -3.03
CA PHE A 310 -8.00 -14.40 -4.33
C PHE A 310 -7.58 -15.52 -5.28
N LYS A 311 -8.25 -15.66 -6.43
CA LYS A 311 -7.85 -16.65 -7.43
C LYS A 311 -6.51 -16.25 -8.06
N PHE A 312 -5.60 -17.19 -8.25
CA PHE A 312 -4.33 -16.94 -8.95
C PHE A 312 -4.53 -16.31 -10.32
N SER A 313 -5.61 -16.68 -11.01
CA SER A 313 -5.96 -16.12 -12.32
C SER A 313 -6.31 -14.64 -12.30
N SER A 314 -6.62 -14.03 -11.15
CA SER A 314 -6.84 -12.59 -11.01
C SER A 314 -5.60 -11.83 -10.51
N ILE A 315 -4.57 -12.52 -10.04
CA ILE A 315 -3.35 -11.93 -9.47
C ILE A 315 -2.30 -11.83 -10.60
N THR A 316 -1.59 -10.71 -10.67
CA THR A 316 -0.45 -10.50 -11.59
C THR A 316 0.87 -10.66 -10.86
N SER A 317 0.98 -10.13 -9.65
CA SER A 317 2.18 -10.24 -8.83
C SER A 317 1.87 -10.19 -7.34
N MET A 318 2.79 -10.70 -6.54
CA MET A 318 2.75 -10.66 -5.09
C MET A 318 4.10 -10.23 -4.56
N SER A 319 4.11 -9.39 -3.53
CA SER A 319 5.33 -9.09 -2.75
C SER A 319 5.07 -9.48 -1.30
N LEU A 320 5.94 -10.29 -0.72
CA LEU A 320 5.82 -10.78 0.64
C LEU A 320 6.87 -10.08 1.49
N SER A 321 6.47 -9.38 2.54
CA SER A 321 7.37 -8.84 3.56
C SER A 321 7.85 -10.00 4.45
N ALA A 322 9.09 -9.94 4.94
CA ALA A 322 9.48 -10.81 6.06
C ALA A 322 8.87 -10.27 7.36
#